data_AF-A0AAU8FB83-F1
#
_entry.id   AF-A0AAU8FB83-F1
#
_cell.length_a   1.000
_cell.length_b   1.000
_cell.length_c   1.000
_cell.angle_alpha   90.00
_cell.angle_beta   90.00
_cell.angle_gamma   90.00
#
_symmetry.space_group_name_H-M   'P 1'
#
loop_
_entity.id
_entity.type
_entity.pdbx_description
1 polymer ?
#
loop_
_entity_poly.entity_id
_entity_poly.type
_entity_poly.pdbx_seq_one_letter_code
_entity_poly.pdbx_strand_id
1 'polypeptide(L)'
;MMKKSALIVCSLCLGFSMTACEQKKEMKKQTATSSTVMERQQKDSININHFSNINEGMTYTEVKDVIGFDGNLLIEEGVEDSTQIKQIFSWKGSNPTSLVEITFLDGKVHSKAQQGLS
;
A
#
# COMPACT_ATOMS: atom_id res chain seq x y z
N MET A 1 -33.42 -14.86 -17.08
CA MET A 1 -34.66 -14.34 -17.70
C MET A 1 -34.77 -12.86 -17.35
N MET A 2 -34.74 -11.99 -18.36
CA MET A 2 -34.72 -10.53 -18.24
C MET A 2 -36.10 -9.99 -17.87
N LYS A 3 -36.15 -8.90 -17.09
CA LYS A 3 -37.23 -7.92 -17.19
C LYS A 3 -36.62 -6.53 -17.34
N LYS A 4 -36.79 -6.00 -18.55
CA LYS A 4 -36.41 -4.66 -18.98
C LYS A 4 -37.56 -3.68 -18.69
N SER A 5 -37.21 -2.39 -18.76
CA SER A 5 -38.03 -1.26 -19.19
C SER A 5 -38.79 -0.47 -18.12
N ALA A 6 -38.42 0.80 -17.97
CA ALA A 6 -39.20 1.90 -18.53
C ALA A 6 -38.34 3.18 -18.66
N LEU A 7 -38.23 3.68 -19.90
CA LEU A 7 -37.76 5.01 -20.26
C LEU A 7 -38.95 5.98 -20.15
N ILE A 8 -38.76 7.17 -19.58
CA ILE A 8 -39.63 8.34 -19.79
C ILE A 8 -38.76 9.49 -20.30
N VAL A 9 -39.25 10.13 -21.34
CA VAL A 9 -38.59 11.05 -22.27
C VAL A 9 -39.16 12.46 -22.09
N CYS A 10 -38.37 13.46 -22.52
CA CYS A 10 -38.71 14.83 -22.90
C CYS A 10 -38.90 15.88 -21.81
N SER A 11 -37.97 16.84 -21.78
CA SER A 11 -38.35 18.20 -22.20
C SER A 11 -37.17 18.95 -22.80
N LEU A 12 -37.48 19.65 -23.87
CA LEU A 12 -36.63 20.26 -24.88
C LEU A 12 -36.60 21.78 -24.61
N CYS A 13 -35.43 22.37 -24.40
CA CYS A 13 -35.24 23.82 -24.52
C CYS A 13 -33.98 24.07 -25.38
N LEU A 14 -34.20 24.54 -26.60
CA LEU A 14 -33.17 24.95 -27.57
C LEU A 14 -32.98 26.49 -27.54
N GLY A 15 -31.71 26.92 -27.54
CA GLY A 15 -31.21 28.18 -28.10
C GLY A 15 -31.37 29.44 -27.25
N PHE A 16 -30.50 30.44 -27.23
CA PHE A 16 -29.25 30.77 -27.93
C PHE A 16 -28.50 31.81 -27.07
N SER A 17 -27.17 31.78 -27.03
CA SER A 17 -26.31 32.97 -27.27
C SER A 17 -24.85 32.64 -26.99
N MET A 18 -24.00 32.86 -28.00
CA MET A 18 -22.55 32.88 -27.87
C MET A 18 -22.14 34.13 -27.11
N THR A 19 -21.26 33.98 -26.12
CA THR A 19 -20.34 35.05 -25.74
C THR A 19 -19.01 34.40 -25.40
N ALA A 20 -18.02 34.64 -26.26
CA ALA A 20 -16.64 34.28 -26.04
C ALA A 20 -16.08 35.11 -24.87
N CYS A 21 -15.44 34.44 -23.92
CA CYS A 21 -14.42 35.03 -23.05
C CYS A 21 -13.37 33.96 -22.72
N GLU A 22 -12.16 34.20 -23.20
CA GLU A 22 -10.97 33.42 -22.96
C GLU A 22 -10.44 33.54 -21.51
N GLN A 23 -9.94 32.41 -21.03
CA GLN A 23 -8.92 32.15 -20.01
C GLN A 23 -8.53 33.25 -18.99
N LYS A 24 -8.81 32.97 -17.71
CA LYS A 24 -7.77 32.64 -16.71
C LYS A 24 -8.42 32.18 -15.40
N LYS A 25 -8.21 30.93 -15.03
CA LYS A 25 -8.64 30.36 -13.74
C LYS A 25 -7.42 29.72 -13.08
N GLU A 26 -6.89 30.38 -12.07
CA GLU A 26 -5.83 29.86 -11.20
C GLU A 26 -6.16 30.30 -9.76
N MET A 27 -6.73 29.38 -8.97
CA MET A 27 -6.30 29.16 -7.58
C MET A 27 -6.97 27.90 -6.99
N LYS A 28 -6.11 27.12 -6.32
CA LYS A 28 -6.32 26.29 -5.12
C LYS A 28 -6.40 24.76 -5.27
N LYS A 29 -5.21 24.17 -5.00
CA LYS A 29 -4.93 22.97 -4.19
C LYS A 29 -6.01 21.89 -4.13
N GLN A 30 -5.73 20.76 -4.77
CA GLN A 30 -5.70 19.46 -4.10
C GLN A 30 -4.90 18.45 -4.93
N THR A 31 -4.04 17.74 -4.20
CA THR A 31 -3.44 16.42 -4.41
C THR A 31 -4.02 15.61 -5.58
N ALA A 32 -3.18 15.33 -6.58
CA ALA A 32 -3.37 14.22 -7.50
C ALA A 32 -2.01 13.58 -7.78
N THR A 33 -1.85 12.37 -7.22
CA THR A 33 -1.13 11.24 -7.79
C THR A 33 -1.04 11.32 -9.30
N SER A 34 0.17 11.48 -9.85
CA SER A 34 0.59 10.92 -11.14
C SER A 34 2.01 11.39 -11.44
N SER A 35 2.98 10.53 -11.18
CA SER A 35 4.22 10.45 -11.95
C SER A 35 4.86 9.09 -11.67
N THR A 36 4.74 8.20 -12.67
CA THR A 36 5.63 7.06 -12.91
C THR A 36 5.56 5.95 -11.85
N VAL A 37 4.67 4.95 -11.96
CA VAL A 37 4.85 3.77 -12.85
C VAL A 37 6.28 3.69 -13.42
N MET A 38 7.29 3.72 -12.56
CA MET A 38 8.56 3.07 -12.84
C MET A 38 8.41 1.63 -12.38
N GLU A 39 8.31 0.74 -13.36
CA GLU A 39 8.64 -0.68 -13.27
C GLU A 39 8.25 -1.40 -11.98
N ARG A 40 7.08 -2.04 -11.99
CA ARG A 40 6.83 -3.26 -11.20
C ARG A 40 7.68 -4.41 -11.76
N GLN A 41 9.00 -4.26 -11.69
CA GLN A 41 9.87 -5.39 -11.47
C GLN A 41 9.67 -5.71 -9.99
N GLN A 42 8.88 -6.74 -9.70
CA GLN A 42 8.67 -7.20 -8.33
C GLN A 42 10.03 -7.63 -7.79
N LYS A 43 10.71 -6.70 -7.12
CA LYS A 43 11.99 -6.99 -6.50
C LYS A 43 11.65 -7.76 -5.22
N ASP A 44 11.67 -9.09 -5.33
CA ASP A 44 11.39 -10.04 -4.24
C ASP A 44 12.50 -10.06 -3.17
N SER A 45 13.22 -8.96 -2.97
CA SER A 45 14.31 -8.86 -2.00
C SER A 45 14.26 -7.58 -1.19
N ILE A 46 14.37 -7.74 0.13
CA ILE A 46 14.49 -6.64 1.06
C ILE A 46 15.92 -6.08 1.01
N ASN A 47 16.08 -4.77 1.22
CA ASN A 47 17.38 -4.10 1.27
C ASN A 47 17.51 -3.24 2.54
N ILE A 48 18.67 -2.64 2.75
CA ILE A 48 18.94 -1.85 3.95
C ILE A 48 18.02 -0.63 4.12
N ASN A 49 17.55 -0.02 3.01
CA ASN A 49 16.63 1.10 3.05
C ASN A 49 15.24 0.68 3.53
N HIS A 50 14.70 -0.44 3.06
CA HIS A 50 13.44 -0.98 3.57
C HIS A 50 13.55 -1.24 5.08
N PHE A 51 14.59 -1.95 5.52
CA PHE A 51 14.81 -2.30 6.93
C PHE A 51 14.92 -1.07 7.84
N SER A 52 15.60 -0.01 7.37
CA SER A 52 15.80 1.21 8.13
C SER A 52 14.51 2.01 8.33
N ASN A 53 13.55 1.91 7.41
CA ASN A 53 12.28 2.61 7.48
C ASN A 53 11.21 1.87 8.30
N ILE A 54 11.49 0.65 8.76
CA ILE A 54 10.59 -0.10 9.65
C ILE A 54 10.86 0.29 11.09
N ASN A 55 9.84 0.76 11.81
CA ASN A 55 9.96 1.19 13.19
C ASN A 55 9.15 0.30 14.13
N GLU A 56 9.53 0.27 15.41
CA GLU A 56 8.70 -0.33 16.46
C GLU A 56 7.29 0.27 16.44
N GLY A 57 6.29 -0.54 16.78
CA GLY A 57 4.89 -0.13 16.81
C GLY A 57 4.18 -0.11 15.44
N MET A 58 4.88 -0.35 14.33
CA MET A 58 4.23 -0.57 13.02
C MET A 58 3.42 -1.86 13.01
N THR A 59 2.29 -1.87 12.30
CA THR A 59 1.54 -3.09 11.99
C THR A 59 2.24 -3.90 10.89
N TYR A 60 1.88 -5.17 10.75
CA TYR A 60 2.32 -5.97 9.60
C TYR A 60 1.96 -5.31 8.26
N THR A 61 0.76 -4.72 8.13
CA THR A 61 0.34 -4.01 6.91
C THR A 61 1.25 -2.81 6.61
N GLU A 62 1.56 -1.97 7.60
CA GLU A 62 2.47 -0.83 7.42
C GLU A 62 3.89 -1.30 7.03
N VAL A 63 4.37 -2.39 7.62
CA VAL A 63 5.66 -3.00 7.25
C VAL A 63 5.64 -3.48 5.79
N LYS A 64 4.56 -4.12 5.35
CA LYS A 64 4.40 -4.54 3.96
C LYS A 64 4.33 -3.36 3.01
N ASP A 65 3.71 -2.27 3.39
CA ASP A 65 3.65 -1.06 2.56
C ASP A 65 5.05 -0.43 2.40
N VAL A 66 5.90 -0.53 3.42
CA VAL A 66 7.31 -0.11 3.35
C VAL A 66 8.15 -1.04 2.47
N ILE A 67 7.95 -2.36 2.56
CA ILE A 67 8.77 -3.36 1.84
C ILE A 67 8.29 -3.58 0.40
N GLY A 68 6.98 -3.47 0.16
CA GLY A 68 6.32 -3.70 -1.12
C GLY A 68 5.89 -5.15 -1.39
N PHE A 69 6.11 -6.09 -0.45
CA PHE A 69 5.69 -7.49 -0.59
C PHE A 69 5.57 -8.21 0.77
N ASP A 70 4.82 -9.32 0.79
CA ASP A 70 4.58 -10.13 1.99
C ASP A 70 5.85 -10.83 2.50
N GLY A 71 5.92 -10.99 3.82
CA GLY A 71 6.94 -11.80 4.48
C GLY A 71 6.52 -13.27 4.61
N ASN A 72 7.49 -14.14 4.88
CA ASN A 72 7.23 -15.54 5.21
C ASN A 72 7.02 -15.68 6.72
N LEU A 73 5.86 -16.16 7.14
CA LEU A 73 5.58 -16.47 8.55
C LEU A 73 6.48 -17.64 8.99
N LEU A 74 7.26 -17.43 10.05
CA LEU A 74 8.12 -18.44 10.65
C LEU A 74 7.51 -19.02 11.91
N ILE A 75 6.96 -18.16 12.78
CA ILE A 75 6.42 -18.51 14.08
C ILE A 75 5.10 -17.76 14.26
N GLU A 76 4.10 -18.47 14.77
CA GLU A 76 2.86 -17.91 15.30
C GLU A 76 2.52 -18.63 16.59
N GLU A 77 2.44 -17.87 17.69
CA GLU A 77 2.22 -18.38 19.04
C GLU A 77 1.18 -17.50 19.74
N GLY A 78 0.26 -18.12 20.48
CA GLY A 78 -0.81 -17.43 21.20
C GLY A 78 -2.19 -17.67 20.61
N VAL A 79 -3.15 -16.86 21.05
CA VAL A 79 -4.54 -16.93 20.56
C VAL A 79 -4.73 -15.87 19.48
N GLU A 80 -5.23 -16.29 18.32
CA GLU A 80 -5.59 -15.38 17.23
C GLU A 80 -6.56 -14.30 17.74
N ASP A 81 -6.41 -13.07 17.25
CA ASP A 81 -7.18 -11.89 17.68
C ASP A 81 -7.07 -11.52 19.18
N SER A 82 -6.04 -12.01 19.89
CA SER A 82 -5.76 -11.64 21.28
C SER A 82 -4.54 -10.72 21.42
N THR A 83 -4.46 -9.98 22.53
CA THR A 83 -3.26 -9.21 22.95
C THR A 83 -2.17 -10.10 23.55
N GLN A 84 -2.05 -11.34 23.09
CA GLN A 84 -1.00 -12.28 23.48
C GLN A 84 -0.42 -13.00 22.26
N ILE A 85 -0.77 -12.56 21.05
CA ILE A 85 -0.26 -13.16 19.82
C ILE A 85 1.16 -12.67 19.56
N LYS A 86 2.05 -13.62 19.30
CA LYS A 86 3.41 -13.39 18.83
C LYS A 86 3.54 -13.98 17.43
N GLN A 87 4.05 -13.17 16.51
CA GLN A 87 4.36 -13.62 15.15
C GLN A 87 5.79 -13.22 14.80
N ILE A 88 6.50 -14.09 14.10
CA ILE A 88 7.81 -13.76 13.52
C ILE A 88 7.73 -13.98 12.02
N PHE A 89 7.99 -12.92 11.26
CA PHE A 89 8.04 -12.95 9.80
C PHE A 89 9.47 -12.75 9.30
N SER A 90 9.75 -13.31 8.13
CA SER A 90 11.05 -13.17 7.47
C SER A 90 10.96 -12.69 6.03
N TRP A 91 11.96 -11.90 5.64
CA TRP A 91 12.18 -11.44 4.27
C TRP A 91 13.61 -11.75 3.85
N LYS A 92 13.78 -12.31 2.65
CA LYS A 92 15.10 -12.58 2.08
C LYS A 92 15.66 -11.33 1.43
N GLY A 93 16.94 -11.07 1.62
CA GLY A 93 17.66 -10.06 0.86
C GLY A 93 18.07 -10.57 -0.52
N SER A 94 18.76 -9.72 -1.29
CA SER A 94 19.23 -10.10 -2.64
C SER A 94 20.34 -11.15 -2.60
N ASN A 95 21.10 -11.21 -1.50
CA ASN A 95 22.11 -12.24 -1.27
C ASN A 95 21.44 -13.50 -0.68
N PRO A 96 21.85 -14.72 -1.08
CA PRO A 96 21.23 -15.96 -0.58
C PRO A 96 21.30 -16.15 0.94
N THR A 97 22.27 -15.52 1.59
CA THR A 97 22.48 -15.55 3.05
C THR A 97 21.89 -14.34 3.76
N SER A 98 21.26 -13.42 3.04
CA SER A 98 20.68 -12.22 3.62
C SER A 98 19.24 -12.44 4.05
N LEU A 99 18.94 -12.01 5.27
CA LEU A 99 17.68 -12.24 5.94
C LEU A 99 17.32 -11.05 6.82
N VAL A 100 16.03 -10.74 6.88
CA VAL A 100 15.43 -9.91 7.91
C VAL A 100 14.40 -10.74 8.64
N GLU A 101 14.40 -10.64 9.96
CA GLU A 101 13.37 -11.19 10.83
C GLU A 101 12.74 -10.06 11.64
N ILE A 102 11.42 -10.06 11.72
CA ILE A 102 10.67 -9.06 12.48
C ILE A 102 9.72 -9.81 13.41
N THR A 103 9.85 -9.53 14.70
CA THR A 103 8.94 -10.03 15.73
C THR A 103 7.84 -9.02 15.93
N PHE A 104 6.61 -9.49 15.82
CA PHE A 104 5.40 -8.77 16.15
C PHE A 104 4.84 -9.33 17.46
N LEU A 105 4.51 -8.44 18.39
CA LEU A 105 3.68 -8.75 19.55
C LEU A 105 2.42 -7.92 19.43
N ASP A 106 1.26 -8.54 19.62
CA ASP A 106 -0.06 -7.90 19.54
C ASP A 106 -0.26 -7.15 18.21
N GLY A 107 0.21 -7.76 17.13
CA GLY A 107 0.13 -7.22 15.77
C GLY A 107 1.07 -6.04 15.49
N LYS A 108 1.97 -5.68 16.42
CA LYS A 108 2.88 -4.54 16.29
C LYS A 108 4.34 -4.97 16.33
N VAL A 109 5.19 -4.32 15.53
CA VAL A 109 6.64 -4.55 15.56
C VAL A 109 7.15 -4.31 16.99
N HIS A 110 7.67 -5.38 17.57
CA HIS A 110 8.31 -5.35 18.88
C HIS A 110 9.83 -5.33 18.75
N SER A 111 10.38 -6.10 17.80
CA SER A 111 11.80 -6.11 17.52
C SER A 111 12.08 -6.50 16.07
N LYS A 112 13.28 -6.17 15.60
CA LYS A 112 13.76 -6.49 14.25
C LYS A 112 15.23 -6.87 14.27
N ALA A 113 15.61 -7.81 13.42
CA ALA A 113 16.99 -8.23 13.20
C ALA A 113 17.27 -8.36 11.70
N GLN A 114 18.53 -8.15 11.32
CA GLN A 114 18.97 -8.35 9.95
C GLN A 114 20.34 -9.01 9.90
N GLN A 115 20.57 -9.77 8.83
CA GLN A 115 21.86 -10.33 8.48
C GLN A 115 22.13 -10.09 7.00
N GLY A 116 23.35 -9.65 6.69
CA GLY A 116 23.90 -9.64 5.34
C GLY A 116 23.17 -8.71 4.35
N LEU A 117 22.35 -7.77 4.83
CA LEU A 117 21.75 -6.76 3.95
C LEU A 117 22.81 -5.82 3.40
N SER A 118 22.54 -5.35 2.19
CA SER A 118 23.26 -4.29 1.50
C SER A 118 22.31 -3.18 1.06
#